data_AF-A0A3N0G3R1-F1
#
_entry.id   AF-A0A3N0G3R1-F1
#
_cell.length_a   1.000
_cell.length_b   1.000
_cell.length_c   1.000
_cell.angle_alpha   90.00
_cell.angle_beta   90.00
_cell.angle_gamma   90.00
#
_symmetry.space_group_name_H-M   'P 1'
#
loop_
_entity.id
_entity.type
_entity.pdbx_description
1 polymer ?
#
loop_
_entity_poly.entity_id
_entity_poly.type
_entity_poly.pdbx_seq_one_letter_code
_entity_poly.pdbx_strand_id
1 'polypeptide(L)'
;MGDVGDYFRDLKPFLKENRRKARDSAYERIKAFFIRNGVELEEGNNTLIFRTSQGTVAYYPPSQRMQHKNEWKTCSPTYCMNYVRKLRGLTNDH
;
A
#
# COMPACT_ATOMS: atom_id res chain seq x y z
N MET A 1 3.38 23.40 -38.13
CA MET A 1 3.60 23.05 -36.72
C MET A 1 2.60 21.97 -36.37
N GLY A 2 2.96 20.71 -36.56
CA GLY A 2 2.09 19.57 -36.21
C GLY A 2 2.21 19.28 -34.72
N ASP A 3 1.06 19.30 -34.06
CA ASP A 3 0.84 19.13 -32.63
C ASP A 3 1.62 17.96 -32.02
N VAL A 4 2.70 18.27 -31.32
CA VAL A 4 3.33 17.34 -30.36
C VAL A 4 2.30 16.83 -29.34
N GLY A 5 1.22 17.59 -29.12
CA GLY A 5 0.12 17.27 -28.21
C GLY A 5 -0.70 16.03 -28.59
N ASP A 6 -0.82 15.67 -29.86
CA ASP A 6 -1.60 14.50 -30.28
C ASP A 6 -0.84 13.18 -30.04
N TYR A 7 0.48 13.16 -30.22
CA TYR A 7 1.31 12.00 -29.90
C TYR A 7 1.28 11.65 -28.40
N PHE A 8 1.23 12.67 -27.52
CA PHE A 8 1.06 12.46 -26.08
C PHE A 8 -0.38 12.10 -25.69
N ARG A 9 -1.39 12.43 -26.50
CA ARG A 9 -2.79 12.03 -26.25
C ARG A 9 -3.02 10.55 -26.52
N ASP A 10 -2.42 9.99 -27.57
CA ASP A 10 -2.52 8.57 -27.89
C ASP A 10 -1.72 7.66 -26.95
N LEU A 11 -0.64 8.17 -26.33
CA LEU A 11 0.13 7.44 -25.32
C LEU A 11 -0.51 7.44 -23.93
N LYS A 12 -1.41 8.38 -23.62
CA LYS A 12 -2.11 8.45 -22.32
C LYS A 12 -2.81 7.15 -21.92
N PRO A 13 -3.60 6.46 -22.78
CA PRO A 13 -4.22 5.19 -22.40
C PRO A 13 -3.18 4.11 -22.05
N PHE A 14 -2.09 3.99 -22.82
CA PHE A 14 -1.03 3.03 -22.56
C PHE A 14 -0.27 3.32 -21.26
N LEU A 15 0.05 4.59 -20.99
CA LEU A 15 0.69 5.01 -19.74
C LEU A 15 -0.22 4.76 -18.52
N LYS A 16 -1.54 4.95 -18.67
CA LYS A 16 -2.54 4.68 -17.62
C LYS A 16 -2.61 3.18 -17.31
N GLU A 17 -2.58 2.34 -18.34
CA GLU A 17 -2.59 0.88 -18.18
C GLU A 17 -1.31 0.36 -17.52
N ASN A 18 -0.14 0.85 -17.94
CA ASN A 18 1.14 0.45 -17.33
C ASN A 18 1.25 0.88 -15.87
N ARG A 19 0.75 2.07 -15.51
CA ARG A 19 0.67 2.51 -14.11
C ARG A 19 -0.25 1.61 -13.29
N ARG A 20 -1.36 1.14 -13.86
CA ARG A 20 -2.27 0.19 -13.20
C ARG A 20 -1.57 -1.15 -12.94
N LYS A 21 -0.92 -1.72 -13.95
CA LYS A 21 -0.13 -2.95 -13.82
C LYS A 21 0.96 -2.85 -12.74
N ALA A 22 1.67 -1.71 -12.68
CA ALA A 22 2.68 -1.47 -11.65
C ALA A 22 2.09 -1.39 -10.23
N ARG A 23 0.91 -0.76 -10.08
CA ARG A 23 0.20 -0.66 -8.80
C ARG A 23 -0.25 -2.04 -8.30
N ASP A 24 -0.86 -2.83 -9.19
CA ASP A 24 -1.36 -4.15 -8.86
C ASP A 24 -0.19 -5.09 -8.53
N SER A 25 0.93 -5.02 -9.26
CA SER A 25 2.14 -5.80 -8.94
C SER A 25 2.75 -5.42 -7.58
N ALA A 26 2.76 -4.12 -7.23
CA ALA A 26 3.25 -3.68 -5.93
C ALA A 26 2.32 -4.13 -4.79
N TYR A 27 1.00 -4.07 -5.00
CA TYR A 27 -0.01 -4.58 -4.06
C TYR A 27 0.21 -6.06 -3.76
N GLU A 28 0.30 -6.91 -4.79
CA GLU A 28 0.48 -8.36 -4.63
C GLU A 28 1.78 -8.71 -3.90
N ARG A 29 2.90 -8.08 -4.24
CA ARG A 29 4.20 -8.32 -3.58
C ARG A 29 4.15 -7.97 -2.10
N ILE A 30 3.58 -6.82 -1.77
CA ILE A 30 3.52 -6.34 -0.40
C ILE A 30 2.50 -7.14 0.41
N LYS A 31 1.35 -7.48 -0.17
CA LYS A 31 0.37 -8.39 0.43
C LYS A 31 1.03 -9.72 0.79
N ALA A 32 1.74 -10.34 -0.15
CA ALA A 32 2.46 -11.59 0.08
C ALA A 32 3.50 -11.45 1.21
N PHE A 33 4.17 -10.30 1.32
CA PHE A 33 5.09 -10.01 2.42
C PHE A 33 4.39 -10.03 3.80
N PHE A 34 3.22 -9.39 3.93
CA PHE A 34 2.48 -9.40 5.20
C PHE A 34 1.93 -10.78 5.56
N ILE A 35 1.38 -11.52 4.59
CA ILE A 35 0.85 -12.88 4.79
C ILE A 35 1.98 -13.83 5.23
N ARG A 36 3.14 -13.79 4.56
CA ARG A 36 4.32 -14.60 4.94
C ARG A 36 4.81 -14.32 6.36
N ASN A 37 4.58 -13.12 6.86
CA ASN A 37 4.94 -12.70 8.21
C ASN A 37 3.83 -12.94 9.24
N GLY A 38 2.75 -13.64 8.88
CA GLY A 38 1.65 -14.01 9.76
C GLY A 38 0.77 -12.84 10.20
N VAL A 39 0.74 -11.74 9.43
CA VAL A 39 -0.11 -10.59 9.75
C VAL A 39 -1.47 -10.76 9.10
N GLU A 40 -2.50 -10.91 9.93
CA GLU A 40 -3.89 -10.92 9.45
C GLU A 40 -4.26 -9.55 8.87
N LEU A 41 -4.69 -9.56 7.61
CA LEU A 41 -5.07 -8.38 6.85
C LEU A 41 -6.39 -8.62 6.12
N GLU A 42 -7.13 -7.54 5.93
CA GLU A 42 -8.31 -7.48 5.08
C GLU A 42 -7.92 -6.81 3.77
N GLU A 43 -8.39 -7.40 2.67
CA GLU A 43 -8.14 -6.89 1.33
C GLU A 43 -9.11 -5.77 0.99
N GLY A 44 -8.58 -4.57 0.78
CA GLY A 44 -9.30 -3.45 0.19
C GLY A 44 -8.97 -3.29 -1.29
N ASN A 45 -9.58 -2.29 -1.93
CA ASN A 45 -9.29 -1.93 -3.32
C ASN A 45 -7.89 -1.27 -3.41
N ASN A 46 -6.85 -2.06 -3.67
CA ASN A 46 -5.43 -1.64 -3.66
C ASN A 46 -4.94 -1.07 -2.31
N THR A 47 -5.57 -1.49 -1.22
CA THR A 47 -5.25 -1.05 0.15
C THR A 47 -5.25 -2.26 1.07
N LEU A 48 -4.27 -2.36 1.97
CA LEU A 48 -4.19 -3.41 2.97
C LEU A 48 -4.71 -2.86 4.29
N ILE A 49 -5.74 -3.49 4.85
CA ILE A 49 -6.40 -3.04 6.07
C ILE A 49 -6.01 -3.99 7.20
N PHE A 50 -5.53 -3.46 8.31
CA PHE A 50 -5.18 -4.22 9.49
C PHE A 50 -6.09 -3.79 10.63
N ARG A 51 -6.97 -4.68 11.07
CA ARG A 51 -7.74 -4.47 12.30
C ARG A 51 -6.85 -4.80 13.49
N THR A 52 -6.78 -3.89 14.44
CA THR A 52 -6.08 -4.05 15.71
C THR A 52 -6.99 -3.56 16.83
N SER A 53 -6.76 -4.02 18.07
CA SER A 53 -7.53 -3.58 19.24
C SER A 53 -7.42 -2.08 19.50
N GLN A 54 -6.34 -1.44 19.02
CA GLN A 54 -6.12 -0.02 19.16
C GLN A 54 -6.70 0.82 18.01
N GLY A 55 -7.18 0.19 16.93
CA GLY A 55 -7.74 0.86 15.77
C GLY A 55 -7.45 0.17 14.44
N THR A 56 -8.02 0.70 13.37
CA THR A 56 -7.79 0.22 12.00
C THR A 56 -6.61 0.95 11.37
N VAL A 57 -5.62 0.20 10.91
CA VAL A 57 -4.49 0.71 10.13
C VAL A 57 -4.74 0.41 8.66
N ALA A 58 -4.72 1.42 7.80
CA ALA A 58 -4.80 1.25 6.36
C ALA A 58 -3.43 1.54 5.74
N TYR A 59 -2.89 0.60 4.96
CA TYR A 59 -1.65 0.77 4.22
C TYR A 59 -1.93 0.78 2.73
N TYR A 60 -1.29 1.70 2.01
CA TYR A 60 -1.42 1.91 0.58
C TYR A 60 -0.11 1.50 -0.10
N PRO A 61 0.01 0.25 -0.58
CA PRO A 61 1.24 -0.29 -1.18
C PRO A 61 1.86 0.58 -2.29
N PRO A 62 1.08 1.15 -3.24
CA PRO A 62 1.66 1.92 -4.33
C PRO A 62 2.26 3.25 -3.88
N SER A 63 1.70 3.83 -2.81
CA SER A 63 2.10 5.14 -2.29
C SER A 63 3.05 5.02 -1.10
N GLN A 64 3.25 3.81 -0.55
CA GLN A 64 3.98 3.56 0.70
C GLN A 64 3.53 4.49 1.83
N ARG A 65 2.22 4.65 1.94
CA ARG A 65 1.58 5.48 2.96
C ARG A 65 0.71 4.63 3.85
N MET A 66 0.69 4.95 5.12
CA MET A 66 -0.15 4.35 6.14
C MET A 66 -1.05 5.43 6.73
N GLN A 67 -2.28 5.06 7.05
CA GLN A 67 -3.22 5.86 7.79
C GLN A 67 -3.62 5.12 9.08
N HIS A 68 -3.60 5.82 10.21
CA HIS A 68 -4.10 5.31 11.48
C HIS A 68 -4.66 6.49 12.31
N LYS A 69 -5.89 6.38 12.81
CA LYS A 69 -6.52 7.42 13.67
C LYS A 69 -6.41 8.87 13.15
N ASN A 70 -6.58 9.08 11.85
CA ASN A 70 -6.41 10.35 11.11
C ASN A 70 -4.97 10.81 10.82
N GLU A 71 -3.95 10.13 11.33
CA GLU A 71 -2.57 10.43 10.99
C GLU A 71 -2.17 9.72 9.71
N TRP A 72 -1.57 10.47 8.79
CA TRP A 72 -0.95 9.93 7.58
C TRP A 72 0.55 9.88 7.76
N LYS A 73 1.15 8.73 7.47
CA LYS A 73 2.59 8.54 7.55
C LYS A 73 3.10 7.88 6.29
N THR A 74 4.16 8.41 5.72
CA THR A 74 4.92 7.73 4.66
C THR A 74 5.86 6.74 5.34
N CYS A 75 5.70 5.45 5.07
CA CYS A 75 6.48 4.40 5.71
C CYS A 75 6.65 3.17 4.82
N SER A 76 7.73 2.43 5.04
CA SER A 76 7.98 1.17 4.34
C SER A 76 7.03 0.05 4.82
N PRO A 77 6.83 -1.01 4.03
CA PRO A 77 6.02 -2.17 4.44
C PRO A 77 6.48 -2.79 5.76
N THR A 78 7.81 -2.86 5.96
CA THR A 78 8.42 -3.38 7.20
C THR A 78 8.08 -2.51 8.40
N TYR A 79 8.11 -1.18 8.24
CA TYR A 79 7.72 -0.27 9.32
C TYR A 79 6.23 -0.44 9.66
N CYS A 80 5.36 -0.50 8.65
CA CYS A 80 3.93 -0.73 8.85
C CYS A 80 3.68 -2.07 9.58
N MET A 81 4.41 -3.13 9.22
CA MET A 81 4.31 -4.43 9.89
C MET A 81 4.68 -4.34 11.36
N ASN A 82 5.82 -3.72 11.69
CA ASN A 82 6.25 -3.55 13.08
C ASN A 82 5.28 -2.67 13.86
N TYR A 83 4.74 -1.63 13.23
CA TYR A 83 3.73 -0.76 13.82
C TYR A 83 2.45 -1.55 14.16
N VAL A 84 1.93 -2.34 13.22
CA VAL A 84 0.75 -3.19 13.44
C VAL A 84 1.01 -4.23 14.54
N ARG A 85 2.20 -4.87 14.55
CA ARG A 85 2.60 -5.81 15.61
C ARG A 85 2.65 -5.13 16.98
N LYS A 86 3.17 -3.91 17.05
CA LYS A 86 3.18 -3.09 18.27
C LYS A 86 1.77 -2.77 18.76
N LEU A 87 0.88 -2.36 17.87
CA LEU A 87 -0.53 -2.09 18.21
C LEU A 87 -1.27 -3.34 18.70
N ARG A 88 -0.87 -4.53 18.22
CA ARG A 88 -1.40 -5.83 18.66
C ARG A 88 -0.74 -6.36 19.94
N GLY A 89 0.24 -5.66 20.51
CA GLY A 89 0.96 -6.11 21.70
C GLY A 89 1.90 -7.31 21.46
N LEU A 90 2.28 -7.57 20.20
CA LEU A 90 3.11 -8.72 19.81
C LEU A 90 4.62 -8.41 19.79
N THR A 91 5.01 -7.14 19.92
CA THR A 91 6.41 -6.77 20.14
C THR A 91 6.69 -6.75 21.63
N ASN A 92 7.40 -7.78 22.11
CA ASN A 92 8.17 -7.69 23.34
C ASN A 92 9.32 -6.69 23.08
N ASP A 93 9.16 -5.44 23.52
CA ASP A 93 10.30 -4.59 23.86
C ASP A 93 10.96 -5.26 25.08
N HIS A 94 11.97 -6.10 24.83
CA HIS A 94 12.92 -6.56 25.83
C HIS A 94 14.25 -5.86 25.60
#